data_AF-A0A7C3LGG6-F1
#
_entry.id   AF-A0A7C3LGG6-F1
#
_cell.length_a   1.000
_cell.length_b   1.000
_cell.length_c   1.000
_cell.angle_alpha   90.00
_cell.angle_beta   90.00
_cell.angle_gamma   90.00
#
_symmetry.space_group_name_H-M   'P 1'
#
loop_
_entity.id
_entity.type
_entity.pdbx_description
1 polymer ?
#
loop_
_entity_poly.entity_id
_entity_poly.type
_entity_poly.pdbx_seq_one_letter_code
_entity_poly.pdbx_strand_id
1 'polypeptide(L)' 'MALAALPIDDVLPAVVDALRRDSNLVLQAPTGAGKTTRVAPALLAAGMANDGDLILVEPRRL' A
#
# COMPACT_ATOMS: atom_id res chain seq x y z
N MET A 1 8.46 -17.71 -7.53
CA MET A 1 9.43 -16.75 -8.08
C MET A 1 9.30 -15.47 -7.26
N ALA A 2 10.37 -15.03 -6.59
CA ALA A 2 10.32 -13.78 -5.81
C ALA A 2 10.25 -12.60 -6.78
N LEU A 3 9.38 -11.63 -6.50
CA LEU A 3 9.31 -10.40 -7.29
C LEU A 3 10.55 -9.55 -7.00
N ALA A 4 10.98 -8.76 -7.98
CA ALA A 4 12.04 -7.78 -7.75
C ALA A 4 11.63 -6.80 -6.64
N ALA A 5 12.58 -6.49 -5.76
CA ALA A 5 12.40 -5.48 -4.72
C ALA A 5 12.16 -4.11 -5.34
N LEU A 6 11.17 -3.39 -4.81
CA LEU A 6 10.84 -2.02 -5.19
C LEU A 6 11.17 -1.07 -4.03
N PRO A 7 11.50 0.20 -4.31
CA PRO A 7 11.83 1.17 -3.25
C PRO A 7 10.76 1.33 -2.16
N ILE A 8 9.49 1.03 -2.47
CA ILE A 8 8.40 1.11 -1.49
C ILE A 8 8.44 -0.02 -0.46
N ASP A 9 9.05 -1.17 -0.77
CA ASP A 9 8.97 -2.37 0.07
C ASP A 9 9.55 -2.12 1.48
N ASP A 10 10.59 -1.29 1.58
CA ASP A 10 11.24 -0.93 2.84
C ASP A 10 10.34 -0.11 3.79
N VAL A 11 9.36 0.62 3.25
CA VAL A 11 8.48 1.51 4.04
C VAL A 11 7.11 0.91 4.33
N LEU A 12 6.74 -0.22 3.71
CA LEU A 12 5.43 -0.85 3.90
C LEU A 12 5.11 -1.21 5.37
N PRO A 13 6.04 -1.75 6.18
CA PRO A 13 5.75 -2.04 7.58
C PRO A 13 5.35 -0.79 8.36
N ALA A 14 6.08 0.33 8.14
CA ALA A 14 5.78 1.60 8.79
C ALA A 14 4.43 2.18 8.36
N VAL A 15 4.03 1.99 7.09
CA VAL A 15 2.72 2.39 6.58
C VAL A 15 1.59 1.62 7.27
N VAL A 16 1.72 0.30 7.41
CA VAL A 16 0.73 -0.55 8.10
C VAL A 16 0.61 -0.13 9.57
N ASP A 17 1.74 0.04 10.26
CA ASP A 17 1.76 0.41 11.67
C ASP A 17 1.14 1.80 11.92
N ALA A 18 1.39 2.75 11.02
CA ALA A 18 0.76 4.07 11.10
C ALA A 18 -0.76 3.98 10.91
N LEU A 19 -1.24 3.21 9.92
CA LEU A 19 -2.68 3.06 9.69
C LEU A 19 -3.41 2.23 10.75
N ARG A 20 -2.69 1.46 11.57
CA ARG A 20 -3.25 0.82 12.76
C ARG A 20 -3.46 1.79 13.93
N ARG A 21 -2.66 2.86 13.99
CA ARG A 21 -2.75 3.89 15.03
C ARG A 21 -3.67 5.03 14.65
N ASP A 22 -3.60 5.45 13.39
CA ASP A 22 -4.27 6.61 12.84
C ASP A 22 -5.14 6.21 11.64
N SER A 23 -6.30 6.85 11.49
CA SER A 23 -7.23 6.51 10.39
C SER A 23 -6.72 6.93 9.00
N ASN A 24 -5.76 7.86 8.93
CA ASN A 24 -5.32 8.50 7.69
C ASN A 24 -3.80 8.55 7.60
N LEU A 25 -3.26 8.30 6.41
CA LEU A 25 -1.83 8.44 6.11
C LEU A 25 -1.62 9.03 4.72
N VAL A 26 -0.68 9.97 4.61
CA VAL A 26 -0.19 10.48 3.32
C VAL A 26 1.13 9.81 3.00
N LEU A 27 1.17 9.10 1.87
CA LEU A 27 2.36 8.42 1.38
C LEU A 27 2.93 9.11 0.15
N GLN A 28 4.10 9.72 0.33
CA GLN A 28 4.90 10.29 -0.76
C GLN A 28 5.99 9.31 -1.17
N ALA A 29 6.03 8.96 -2.46
CA ALA A 29 7.07 8.12 -3.05
C ALA A 29 7.38 8.61 -4.47
N PRO A 30 8.62 8.42 -4.98
CA PRO A 30 8.97 8.73 -6.36
C PRO A 30 8.09 7.98 -7.37
N THR A 31 7.98 8.50 -8.59
CA THR A 31 7.37 7.77 -9.71
C THR A 31 8.14 6.46 -9.96
N GLY A 32 7.42 5.38 -10.28
CA GLY A 32 8.03 4.06 -10.48
C GLY A 32 8.44 3.32 -9.20
N ALA A 33 8.27 3.90 -8.01
CA ALA A 33 8.62 3.25 -6.73
C ALA A 33 7.75 2.03 -6.38
N GLY A 34 6.70 1.74 -7.15
CA GLY A 34 5.77 0.64 -6.89
C GLY A 34 4.60 0.98 -5.97
N LYS A 35 4.35 2.26 -5.67
CA LYS A 35 3.31 2.70 -4.71
C LYS A 35 1.93 2.11 -4.99
N THR A 36 1.40 2.28 -6.20
CA THR A 36 0.07 1.77 -6.57
C THR A 36 0.02 0.24 -6.61
N THR A 37 1.14 -0.40 -6.96
CA THR A 37 1.25 -1.85 -7.13
C THR A 37 1.41 -2.60 -5.80
N ARG A 38 2.08 -2.01 -4.80
CA ARG A 38 2.48 -2.70 -3.56
C ARG A 38 1.68 -2.33 -2.33
N VAL A 39 1.20 -1.08 -2.23
CA VAL A 39 0.55 -0.60 -1.01
C VAL A 39 -0.77 -1.31 -0.75
N ALA A 40 -1.66 -1.38 -1.74
CA ALA A 40 -2.96 -2.03 -1.56
C ALA A 40 -2.83 -3.53 -1.20
N PRO A 41 -1.99 -4.34 -1.89
CA PRO A 41 -1.75 -5.73 -1.47
C PRO A 41 -1.16 -5.87 -0.06
N ALA A 42 -0.25 -4.97 0.35
CA ALA A 42 0.34 -5.02 1.68
C ALA A 42 -0.69 -4.72 2.78
N LEU A 43 -1.57 -3.75 2.57
CA LEU A 43 -2.67 -3.44 3.49
C LEU A 43 -3.67 -4.59 3.59
N LEU A 44 -4.01 -5.21 2.45
CA LEU A 44 -4.88 -6.38 2.43
C LEU A 44 -4.26 -7.56 3.18
N ALA A 45 -2.99 -7.88 2.92
CA ALA A 45 -2.26 -8.94 3.60
C ALA A 45 -2.09 -8.68 5.11
N ALA A 46 -2.02 -7.41 5.52
CA ALA A 46 -1.97 -7.00 6.91
C ALA A 46 -3.34 -7.06 7.64
N GLY A 47 -4.41 -7.47 6.93
CA GLY A 47 -5.76 -7.59 7.48
C GLY A 47 -6.47 -6.26 7.67
N MET A 48 -6.02 -5.18 7.03
CA MET A 48 -6.56 -3.83 7.28
C MET A 48 -8.02 -3.66 6.88
N ALA A 49 -8.52 -4.52 5.99
CA ALA A 49 -9.92 -4.52 5.55
C ALA A 49 -10.84 -5.39 6.41
N ASN A 50 -10.31 -6.21 7.34
CA ASN A 50 -11.08 -7.26 8.04
C ASN A 50 -11.92 -8.09 7.04
N ASP A 51 -13.23 -8.20 7.28
CA ASP A 51 -14.20 -8.86 6.40
C ASP A 51 -14.77 -7.93 5.31
N GLY A 52 -14.27 -6.70 5.21
CA GLY A 52 -14.70 -5.69 4.24
C GLY A 52 -13.79 -5.58 3.01
N ASP A 53 -14.08 -4.59 2.19
CA ASP A 53 -13.36 -4.33 0.93
C ASP A 53 -12.29 -3.24 1.08
N LEU A 54 -11.19 -3.42 0.34
CA LEU A 54 -10.18 -2.38 0.14
C LEU A 54 -10.38 -1.74 -1.24
N ILE A 55 -10.69 -0.45 -1.27
CA ILE A 55 -10.93 0.29 -2.52
C ILE A 55 -9.64 1.02 -2.93
N LEU A 56 -9.14 0.71 -4.13
CA LEU A 56 -8.06 1.43 -4.79
C LEU A 56 -8.62 2.26 -5.94
N VAL A 57 -8.51 3.59 -5.84
CA VAL A 57 -9.01 4.52 -6.86
C VAL A 57 -7.88 4.93 -7.80
N GLU A 58 -8.09 4.76 -9.11
CA GLU A 58 -7.19 5.27 -10.16
C GLU A 58 -7.86 6.38 -10.97
N PRO A 59 -7.11 7.42 -11.39
CA PRO A 59 -7.70 8.66 -11.89
C PRO A 59 -8.38 8.52 -13.26
N ARG A 60 -7.99 7.52 -14.06
CA ARG A 60 -8.51 7.32 -15.42
C ARG A 60 -8.51 5.84 -15.75
N ARG A 61 -9.50 5.42 -16.56
CA ARG A 61 -9.47 4.13 -17.23
C ARG A 61 -8.49 4.24 -18.41
N LEU A 62 -7.51 3.35 -18.45
CA LEU A 62 -6.66 3.13 -19.64
C LEU A 62 -7.37 2.20 -20.63
#